data_AF-A0A960SVI6-F1
#
_entry.id   AF-A0A960SVI6-F1
#
_cell.length_a   1.000
_cell.length_b   1.000
_cell.length_c   1.000
_cell.angle_alpha   90.00
_cell.angle_beta   90.00
_cell.angle_gamma   90.00
#
_symmetry.space_group_name_H-M   'P 1'
#
loop_
_entity.id
_entity.type
_entity.pdbx_description
1 polymer ?
#
loop_
_entity_poly.entity_id
_entity_poly.type
_entity_poly.pdbx_seq_one_letter_code
_entity_poly.pdbx_strand_id
1 'polypeptide(L)'
;LWPEFAIDIGVLTHPLLISVARAFELWLYRRADHIVVNSPYYRQYVIEKGIPADKVTLIANGVDPAGFDPDATGASFRSRWSEPGQFVVAYAGALGLANDIPTILRAAARLKEHPQVVFWLVGDGAQRKQLEAEAGSMGLRNVRFTGSQPKASMKDVLAASDACLATLRDIPMFRTTYPNKVFDYLAAGRPIILGIDGVIREVVEAAGAGVFVPPGDDVRLAEAVLALQADTRKSRAMG
;
A
#
# COMPACT_ATOMS: atom_id res chain seq x y z
N LEU A 1 -17.52 -7.00 -7.61
CA LEU A 1 -17.31 -5.62 -7.10
C LEU A 1 -17.37 -4.53 -8.16
N TRP A 2 -17.51 -4.89 -9.43
CA TRP A 2 -17.95 -3.94 -10.43
C TRP A 2 -19.47 -4.09 -10.50
N PRO A 3 -20.30 -3.10 -10.10
CA PRO A 3 -20.02 -1.67 -10.14
C PRO A 3 -19.74 -0.95 -8.81
N GLU A 4 -19.84 -1.61 -7.65
CA GLU A 4 -19.78 -0.93 -6.33
C GLU A 4 -18.55 -0.02 -6.15
N PHE A 5 -17.38 -0.44 -6.64
CA PHE A 5 -16.18 0.41 -6.57
C PHE A 5 -16.36 1.76 -7.28
N ALA A 6 -17.01 1.78 -8.44
CA ALA A 6 -17.26 3.01 -9.20
C ALA A 6 -18.33 3.89 -8.53
N ILE A 7 -19.25 3.28 -7.79
CA ILE A 7 -20.31 3.98 -7.05
C ILE A 7 -19.70 4.68 -5.83
N ASP A 8 -18.92 3.96 -5.02
CA ASP A 8 -18.33 4.48 -3.79
C ASP A 8 -17.33 5.63 -4.02
N ILE A 9 -16.61 5.61 -5.15
CA ILE A 9 -15.69 6.69 -5.53
C ILE A 9 -16.39 7.85 -6.28
N GLY A 10 -17.71 7.78 -6.46
CA GLY A 10 -18.52 8.83 -7.10
C GLY A 10 -18.39 8.91 -8.63
N VAL A 11 -17.81 7.91 -9.28
CA VAL A 11 -17.70 7.86 -10.76
C VAL A 11 -19.03 7.46 -11.40
N LEU A 12 -19.79 6.56 -10.75
CA LEU A 12 -21.09 6.11 -11.21
C LEU A 12 -22.20 6.53 -10.23
N THR A 13 -22.92 7.60 -10.56
CA THR A 13 -23.94 8.19 -9.66
C THR A 13 -25.38 8.03 -10.18
N HIS A 14 -25.56 7.77 -11.48
CA HIS A 14 -26.89 7.74 -12.08
C HIS A 14 -27.66 6.45 -11.71
N PRO A 15 -28.85 6.54 -11.05
CA PRO A 15 -29.53 5.37 -10.49
C PRO A 15 -29.86 4.26 -11.51
N LEU A 16 -30.28 4.64 -12.73
CA LEU A 16 -30.55 3.64 -13.78
C LEU A 16 -29.28 2.92 -14.24
N LEU A 17 -28.16 3.64 -14.36
CA LEU A 17 -26.90 3.04 -14.79
C LEU A 17 -26.35 2.12 -13.70
N ILE A 18 -26.51 2.49 -12.43
CA ILE A 18 -26.19 1.64 -11.28
C ILE A 18 -26.99 0.34 -11.35
N SER A 19 -28.30 0.42 -11.54
CA SER A 19 -29.17 -0.77 -11.63
C SER A 19 -28.80 -1.68 -12.80
N VAL A 20 -28.53 -1.11 -13.98
CA VAL A 20 -28.09 -1.85 -15.16
C VAL A 20 -26.74 -2.52 -14.91
N ALA A 21 -25.78 -1.81 -14.32
CA ALA A 21 -24.47 -2.35 -14.04
C ALA A 21 -24.51 -3.48 -12.99
N ARG A 22 -25.36 -3.36 -11.96
CA ARG A 22 -25.59 -4.42 -10.97
C ARG A 22 -26.26 -5.64 -11.58
N ALA A 23 -27.23 -5.45 -12.47
CA ALA A 23 -27.86 -6.55 -13.20
C ALA A 23 -26.85 -7.27 -14.11
N PHE A 24 -26.00 -6.51 -14.79
CA PHE A 24 -24.95 -7.05 -15.64
C PHE A 24 -23.89 -7.82 -14.83
N GLU A 25 -23.44 -7.30 -13.68
CA GLU A 25 -22.55 -8.02 -12.76
C GLU A 25 -23.12 -9.37 -12.35
N LEU A 26 -24.39 -9.41 -11.93
CA LEU A 26 -25.04 -10.65 -11.52
C LEU A 26 -25.20 -11.63 -12.69
N TRP A 27 -25.50 -11.13 -13.89
CA TRP A 27 -25.56 -11.95 -15.10
C TRP A 27 -24.20 -12.61 -15.39
N LEU A 28 -23.10 -11.86 -15.29
CA LEU A 28 -21.74 -12.38 -15.47
C LEU A 28 -21.43 -13.47 -14.44
N TYR A 29 -21.72 -13.24 -13.16
CA TYR A 29 -21.50 -14.23 -12.10
C TYR A 29 -22.30 -15.53 -12.32
N ARG A 30 -23.55 -15.43 -12.76
CA ARG A 30 -24.37 -16.60 -13.09
C ARG A 30 -23.83 -17.35 -14.30
N ARG A 31 -23.30 -16.63 -15.29
CA ARG A 31 -22.85 -17.22 -16.57
C ARG A 31 -21.45 -17.84 -16.53
N ALA A 32 -20.58 -17.37 -15.64
CA ALA A 32 -19.24 -17.94 -15.46
C ALA A 32 -19.32 -19.42 -15.07
N ASP A 33 -18.34 -20.25 -15.44
CA ASP A 33 -18.28 -21.64 -14.96
C ASP A 33 -17.75 -21.68 -13.51
N HIS A 34 -16.78 -20.81 -13.21
CA HIS A 34 -16.17 -20.66 -11.90
C HIS A 34 -15.78 -19.20 -11.64
N ILE A 35 -15.73 -18.78 -10.37
CA ILE A 35 -15.37 -17.42 -9.97
C ILE A 35 -14.18 -17.47 -9.03
N VAL A 36 -13.09 -16.84 -9.44
CA VAL A 36 -11.91 -16.62 -8.59
C VAL A 36 -11.96 -15.21 -8.06
N VAL A 37 -11.80 -15.08 -6.74
CA VAL A 37 -11.72 -13.80 -6.04
C VAL A 37 -10.42 -13.75 -5.23
N ASN A 38 -9.87 -12.54 -5.04
CA ASN A 38 -8.58 -12.38 -4.39
C ASN A 38 -8.64 -11.88 -2.95
N SER A 39 -9.82 -11.62 -2.41
CA SER A 39 -10.03 -11.19 -1.03
C SER A 39 -11.18 -11.98 -0.39
N PRO A 40 -11.12 -12.28 0.91
CA PRO A 40 -12.20 -12.95 1.64
C PRO A 40 -13.50 -12.16 1.56
N TYR A 41 -13.45 -10.82 1.58
CA TYR A 41 -14.64 -9.97 1.43
C TYR A 41 -15.32 -10.20 0.07
N TYR A 42 -14.53 -10.36 -0.99
CA TYR A 42 -15.06 -10.56 -2.34
C TYR A 42 -15.75 -11.90 -2.48
N ARG A 43 -15.25 -12.94 -1.77
CA ARG A 43 -15.91 -14.24 -1.71
C ARG A 43 -17.29 -14.10 -1.08
N GLN A 44 -17.36 -13.46 0.08
CA GLN A 44 -18.60 -13.26 0.80
C GLN A 44 -19.61 -12.42 -0.01
N TYR A 45 -19.15 -11.32 -0.61
CA TYR A 45 -19.96 -10.46 -1.47
C TYR A 45 -20.61 -11.21 -2.65
N VAL A 46 -19.86 -12.08 -3.33
CA VAL A 46 -20.40 -12.86 -4.46
C VAL A 46 -21.43 -13.89 -3.99
N ILE A 47 -21.19 -14.53 -2.84
CA ILE A 47 -22.12 -15.50 -2.24
C ILE A 47 -23.43 -14.82 -1.82
N GLU A 48 -23.35 -13.64 -1.19
CA GLU A 48 -24.51 -12.84 -0.76
C GLU A 48 -25.37 -12.38 -1.95
N LYS A 49 -24.80 -12.31 -3.15
CA LYS A 49 -25.54 -12.07 -4.40
C LYS A 49 -26.26 -13.31 -4.96
N GLY A 50 -26.25 -14.42 -4.22
CA GLY A 50 -26.96 -15.64 -4.58
C GLY A 50 -26.17 -16.58 -5.49
N ILE A 51 -24.83 -16.48 -5.50
CA ILE A 51 -23.97 -17.41 -6.22
C ILE A 51 -23.56 -18.55 -5.28
N PRO A 52 -23.66 -19.83 -5.70
CA PRO A 52 -23.25 -20.97 -4.89
C PRO A 52 -21.80 -20.89 -4.40
N ALA A 53 -21.57 -21.23 -3.13
CA ALA A 53 -20.26 -21.07 -2.48
C ALA A 53 -19.15 -21.99 -3.04
N ASP A 54 -19.54 -23.12 -3.62
CA ASP A 54 -18.67 -24.08 -4.33
C ASP A 54 -18.19 -23.54 -5.68
N LYS A 55 -18.93 -22.58 -6.27
CA LYS A 55 -18.54 -21.86 -7.50
C LYS A 55 -17.55 -20.71 -7.25
N VAL A 56 -17.26 -20.38 -5.99
CA VAL A 56 -16.43 -19.22 -5.63
C VAL A 56 -15.21 -19.65 -4.82
N THR A 57 -14.04 -19.56 -5.44
CA THR A 57 -12.75 -19.86 -4.80
C THR A 57 -11.99 -18.58 -4.48
N LEU A 58 -11.52 -18.48 -3.24
CA LEU A 58 -10.56 -17.47 -2.84
C LEU A 58 -9.16 -17.91 -3.27
N ILE A 59 -8.55 -17.18 -4.19
CA ILE A 59 -7.13 -17.28 -4.53
C ILE A 59 -6.55 -15.88 -4.34
N ALA A 60 -5.92 -15.67 -3.18
CA ALA A 60 -5.33 -14.37 -2.84
C ALA A 60 -4.20 -14.00 -3.82
N ASN A 61 -3.92 -12.70 -3.94
CA ASN A 61 -2.71 -12.26 -4.60
C ASN A 61 -1.49 -12.78 -3.81
N GLY A 62 -0.43 -13.10 -4.53
CA GLY A 62 0.81 -13.59 -3.94
C GLY A 62 2.02 -12.97 -4.62
N VAL A 63 3.17 -13.20 -4.00
CA VAL A 63 4.49 -12.80 -4.48
C VAL A 63 5.36 -14.05 -4.55
N ASP A 64 6.32 -14.07 -5.47
CA ASP A 64 7.37 -15.10 -5.49
C ASP A 64 8.49 -14.70 -4.52
N PRO A 65 8.63 -15.38 -3.36
CA PRO A 65 9.63 -15.01 -2.36
C PRO A 65 11.06 -15.20 -2.87
N ALA A 66 11.28 -16.11 -3.83
CA ALA A 66 12.62 -16.34 -4.40
C ALA A 66 13.16 -15.14 -5.17
N GLY A 67 12.30 -14.18 -5.53
CA GLY A 67 12.69 -12.91 -6.12
C GLY A 67 13.30 -11.90 -5.14
N PHE A 68 13.23 -12.18 -3.83
CA PHE A 68 13.65 -11.30 -2.76
C PHE A 68 14.65 -11.99 -1.83
N ASP A 69 15.59 -11.20 -1.33
CA ASP A 69 16.58 -11.63 -0.35
C ASP A 69 16.49 -10.66 0.85
N PRO A 70 16.00 -11.12 2.01
CA PRO A 70 15.88 -10.28 3.21
C PRO A 70 17.21 -9.68 3.67
N ASP A 71 18.32 -10.37 3.42
CA ASP A 71 19.66 -9.93 3.81
C ASP A 71 20.30 -8.98 2.79
N ALA A 72 19.69 -8.83 1.61
CA ALA A 72 20.15 -7.86 0.63
C ALA A 72 20.08 -6.43 1.18
N THR A 73 21.06 -5.63 0.80
CA THR A 73 21.21 -4.25 1.30
C THR A 73 20.70 -3.20 0.32
N GLY A 74 20.53 -3.54 -0.96
CA GLY A 74 20.19 -2.59 -2.02
C GLY A 74 21.15 -1.40 -2.11
N ALA A 75 22.42 -1.57 -1.73
CA ALA A 75 23.37 -0.48 -1.45
C ALA A 75 23.49 0.56 -2.60
N SER A 76 23.52 0.11 -3.85
CA SER A 76 23.58 1.01 -5.02
C SER A 76 22.32 1.88 -5.18
N PHE A 77 21.14 1.36 -4.81
CA PHE A 77 19.94 2.18 -4.77
C PHE A 77 19.98 3.14 -3.58
N ARG A 78 20.39 2.64 -2.40
CA ARG A 78 20.48 3.43 -1.16
C ARG A 78 21.39 4.64 -1.30
N SER A 79 22.59 4.48 -1.84
CA SER A 79 23.57 5.56 -1.99
C SER A 79 23.15 6.64 -2.99
N ARG A 80 22.19 6.37 -3.88
CA ARG A 80 21.67 7.38 -4.83
C ARG A 80 20.61 8.29 -4.22
N TRP A 81 19.90 7.82 -3.19
CA TRP A 81 18.69 8.47 -2.69
C TRP A 81 18.72 8.78 -1.19
N SER A 82 19.76 8.37 -0.47
CA SER A 82 19.93 8.64 0.96
C SER A 82 21.39 8.82 1.34
N GLU A 83 21.61 9.60 2.39
CA GLU A 83 22.90 9.78 3.04
C GLU A 83 23.18 8.62 4.02
N PRO A 84 24.45 8.34 4.33
CA PRO A 84 24.81 7.36 5.35
C PRO A 84 24.12 7.64 6.70
N GLY A 85 23.58 6.58 7.32
CA GLY A 85 22.91 6.66 8.62
C GLY A 85 21.44 7.12 8.58
N GLN A 86 20.90 7.48 7.40
CA GLN A 86 19.47 7.76 7.29
C GLN A 86 18.64 6.48 7.35
N PHE A 87 17.56 6.52 8.13
CA PHE A 87 16.45 5.59 8.18
C PHE A 87 15.48 5.86 7.04
N VAL A 88 15.37 4.90 6.13
CA VAL A 88 14.62 4.99 4.89
C VAL A 88 13.23 4.37 5.05
N VAL A 89 12.18 5.19 4.85
CA VAL A 89 10.80 4.73 4.78
C VAL A 89 10.34 4.80 3.33
N ALA A 90 10.14 3.65 2.68
CA ALA A 90 9.77 3.61 1.26
C ALA A 90 8.28 3.32 1.06
N TYR A 91 7.62 4.20 0.32
CA TYR A 91 6.37 3.90 -0.36
C TYR A 91 6.70 3.50 -1.81
N ALA A 92 6.19 2.35 -2.26
CA ALA A 92 6.35 1.88 -3.63
C ALA A 92 5.00 1.61 -4.31
N GLY A 93 4.66 2.41 -5.32
CA GLY A 93 3.41 2.26 -6.06
C GLY A 93 2.99 3.52 -6.80
N ALA A 94 1.75 3.50 -7.31
CA ALA A 94 1.20 4.62 -8.04
C ALA A 94 1.04 5.87 -7.15
N LEU A 95 1.46 7.03 -7.65
CA LEU A 95 1.22 8.34 -7.03
C LEU A 95 -0.15 8.87 -7.49
N GLY A 96 -1.20 8.25 -6.96
CA GLY A 96 -2.58 8.52 -7.33
C GLY A 96 -3.52 8.61 -6.14
N LEU A 97 -4.73 9.12 -6.40
CA LEU A 97 -5.71 9.54 -5.40
C LEU A 97 -6.02 8.49 -4.34
N ALA A 98 -5.99 7.21 -4.71
CA ALA A 98 -6.30 6.11 -3.79
C ALA A 98 -5.27 5.96 -2.65
N ASN A 99 -4.00 6.29 -2.86
CA ASN A 99 -2.89 5.88 -1.99
C ASN A 99 -2.54 6.86 -0.87
N ASP A 100 -3.28 7.96 -0.73
CA ASP A 100 -3.13 8.91 0.38
C ASP A 100 -1.69 9.44 0.63
N ILE A 101 -0.95 9.70 -0.46
CA ILE A 101 0.41 10.27 -0.40
C ILE A 101 0.48 11.60 0.38
N PRO A 102 -0.54 12.49 0.36
CA PRO A 102 -0.51 13.71 1.17
C PRO A 102 -0.29 13.45 2.67
N THR A 103 -0.80 12.35 3.22
CA THR A 103 -0.55 11.97 4.63
C THR A 103 0.93 11.67 4.87
N ILE A 104 1.62 11.07 3.90
CA ILE A 104 3.07 10.86 3.96
C ILE A 104 3.82 12.20 4.00
N LEU A 105 3.41 13.18 3.16
CA LEU A 105 4.02 14.51 3.15
C LEU A 105 3.80 15.25 4.48
N ARG A 106 2.60 15.17 5.07
CA ARG A 106 2.32 15.75 6.39
C ARG A 106 3.14 15.08 7.49
N ALA A 107 3.29 13.75 7.47
CA ALA A 107 4.15 13.05 8.42
C ALA A 107 5.63 13.45 8.25
N ALA A 108 6.11 13.55 7.02
CA ALA A 108 7.45 14.05 6.73
C ALA A 108 7.65 15.49 7.23
N ALA A 109 6.62 16.34 7.15
CA ALA A 109 6.67 17.70 7.68
C ALA A 109 6.84 17.75 9.20
N ARG A 110 6.24 16.79 9.92
CA ARG A 110 6.42 16.65 11.38
C ARG A 110 7.84 16.18 11.72
N LEU A 111 8.48 15.45 10.81
CA LEU A 111 9.82 14.91 10.98
C LEU A 111 10.92 15.78 10.34
N LYS A 112 10.66 17.07 10.08
CA LYS A 112 11.65 17.99 9.48
C LYS A 112 12.92 18.12 10.31
N GLU A 113 12.78 18.17 11.63
CA GLU A 113 13.90 18.30 12.58
C GLU A 113 14.56 16.95 12.90
N HIS A 114 14.19 15.88 12.19
CA HIS A 114 14.78 14.55 12.28
C HIS A 114 15.53 14.22 10.98
N PRO A 115 16.73 14.78 10.75
CA PRO A 115 17.47 14.66 9.48
C PRO A 115 17.89 13.23 9.14
N GLN A 116 17.87 12.34 10.13
CA GLN A 116 18.12 10.92 9.98
C GLN A 116 16.94 10.16 9.36
N VAL A 117 15.77 10.75 9.13
CA VAL A 117 14.64 10.08 8.48
C VAL A 117 14.49 10.60 7.06
N VAL A 118 14.30 9.68 6.10
CA VAL A 118 13.98 10.03 4.71
C VAL A 118 12.86 9.16 4.18
N PHE A 119 11.91 9.79 3.50
CA PHE A 119 10.82 9.12 2.81
C PHE A 119 11.14 8.99 1.33
N TRP A 120 11.07 7.78 0.80
CA TRP A 120 11.14 7.54 -0.62
C TRP A 120 9.75 7.30 -1.18
N LEU A 121 9.38 8.09 -2.18
CA LEU A 121 8.18 7.93 -2.98
C LEU A 121 8.59 7.33 -4.33
N VAL A 122 8.52 6.00 -4.40
CA VAL A 122 8.94 5.19 -5.54
C VAL A 122 7.77 4.92 -6.45
N GLY A 123 7.83 5.43 -7.68
CA GLY A 123 6.76 5.32 -8.66
C GLY A 123 6.44 6.63 -9.37
N ASP A 124 5.29 6.61 -10.03
CA ASP A 124 4.73 7.73 -10.78
C ASP A 124 3.20 7.66 -10.75
N GLY A 125 2.53 8.69 -11.25
CA GLY A 125 1.08 8.74 -11.33
C GLY A 125 0.54 10.15 -11.54
N ALA A 126 -0.77 10.23 -11.74
CA ALA A 126 -1.47 11.47 -12.07
C ALA A 126 -1.22 12.61 -11.07
N GLN A 127 -0.92 12.30 -9.79
CA GLN A 127 -0.70 13.31 -8.76
C GLN A 127 0.76 13.69 -8.55
N ARG A 128 1.72 13.08 -9.26
CA ARG A 128 3.16 13.29 -9.01
C ARG A 128 3.55 14.77 -8.97
N LYS A 129 3.24 15.52 -10.03
CA LYS A 129 3.60 16.95 -10.14
C LYS A 129 3.01 17.79 -9.01
N GLN A 130 1.77 17.49 -8.62
CA GLN A 130 1.10 18.17 -7.52
C GLN A 130 1.79 17.87 -6.19
N LEU A 131 2.13 16.60 -5.94
CA LEU A 131 2.81 16.16 -4.71
C LEU A 131 4.23 16.74 -4.60
N GLU A 132 4.97 16.83 -5.72
CA GLU A 132 6.28 17.49 -5.76
C GLU A 132 6.16 18.98 -5.43
N ALA A 133 5.16 19.68 -5.97
CA ALA A 133 4.90 21.08 -5.66
C ALA A 133 4.50 21.30 -4.19
N GLU A 134 3.65 20.41 -3.64
CA GLU A 134 3.25 20.43 -2.23
C GLU A 134 4.45 20.18 -1.30
N ALA A 135 5.28 19.18 -1.59
CA ALA A 135 6.51 18.95 -0.84
C ALA A 135 7.45 20.16 -0.88
N GLY A 136 7.54 20.83 -2.04
CA GLY A 136 8.31 22.07 -2.21
C GLY A 136 7.75 23.24 -1.39
N SER A 137 6.44 23.48 -1.42
CA SER A 137 5.80 24.56 -0.65
C SER A 137 5.90 24.33 0.86
N MET A 138 5.88 23.07 1.29
CA MET A 138 6.14 22.66 2.66
C MET A 138 7.63 22.70 3.03
N GLY A 139 8.55 22.91 2.08
CA GLY A 139 10.00 22.92 2.33
C GLY A 139 10.57 21.58 2.79
N LEU A 140 10.01 20.46 2.31
CA LEU A 140 10.41 19.12 2.73
C LEU A 140 11.74 18.72 2.09
N ARG A 141 12.78 18.59 2.93
CA ARG A 141 14.11 18.09 2.53
C ARG A 141 14.30 16.61 2.83
N ASN A 142 13.34 15.97 3.48
CA ASN A 142 13.35 14.56 3.87
C ASN A 142 12.41 13.70 3.01
N VAL A 143 11.96 14.19 1.85
CA VAL A 143 11.18 13.42 0.87
C VAL A 143 11.96 13.31 -0.44
N ARG A 144 11.96 12.13 -1.06
CA ARG A 144 12.62 11.85 -2.35
C ARG A 144 11.61 11.22 -3.30
N PHE A 145 11.37 11.86 -4.43
CA PHE A 145 10.57 11.29 -5.52
C PHE A 145 11.48 10.54 -6.49
N THR A 146 11.64 9.23 -6.31
CA THR A 146 12.71 8.48 -6.98
C THR A 146 12.40 8.12 -8.44
N GLY A 147 11.19 8.41 -8.91
CA GLY A 147 10.74 7.93 -10.23
C GLY A 147 10.21 6.51 -10.21
N SER A 148 9.60 6.10 -11.33
CA SER A 148 9.27 4.71 -11.60
C SER A 148 10.53 3.88 -11.74
N GLN A 149 10.54 2.70 -11.10
CA GLN A 149 11.61 1.73 -11.20
C GLN A 149 11.11 0.52 -11.99
N PRO A 150 11.96 -0.14 -12.80
CA PRO A 150 11.60 -1.41 -13.41
C PRO A 150 11.22 -2.43 -12.34
N LYS A 151 10.23 -3.29 -12.61
CA LYS A 151 9.78 -4.31 -11.66
C LYS A 151 10.93 -5.19 -11.15
N ALA A 152 11.87 -5.53 -12.04
CA ALA A 152 13.05 -6.34 -11.70
C ALA A 152 14.00 -5.66 -10.68
N SER A 153 13.96 -4.33 -10.56
CA SER A 153 14.78 -3.55 -9.61
C SER A 153 14.08 -3.33 -8.27
N MET A 154 12.81 -3.71 -8.13
CA MET A 154 12.07 -3.48 -6.88
C MET A 154 12.68 -4.23 -5.70
N LYS A 155 13.26 -5.41 -5.92
CA LYS A 155 14.01 -6.13 -4.88
C LYS A 155 15.13 -5.27 -4.27
N ASP A 156 15.86 -4.49 -5.09
CA ASP A 156 16.94 -3.64 -4.62
C ASP A 156 16.40 -2.41 -3.88
N VAL A 157 15.26 -1.87 -4.33
CA VAL A 157 14.58 -0.76 -3.66
C VAL A 157 14.12 -1.17 -2.26
N LEU A 158 13.44 -2.31 -2.15
CA LEU A 158 12.92 -2.79 -0.86
C LEU A 158 14.06 -3.22 0.07
N ALA A 159 15.08 -3.90 -0.47
CA ALA A 159 16.30 -4.22 0.26
C ALA A 159 17.02 -2.99 0.84
N ALA A 160 16.96 -1.86 0.11
CA ALA A 160 17.54 -0.58 0.53
C ALA A 160 16.70 0.18 1.57
N SER A 161 15.46 -0.26 1.83
CA SER A 161 14.53 0.38 2.75
C SER A 161 14.69 -0.17 4.17
N ASP A 162 14.52 0.67 5.19
CA ASP A 162 14.51 0.22 6.59
C ASP A 162 13.09 -0.07 7.09
N ALA A 163 12.08 0.55 6.48
CA ALA A 163 10.66 0.21 6.60
C ALA A 163 9.91 0.50 5.29
N CYS A 164 8.81 -0.21 5.07
CA CYS A 164 7.95 -0.01 3.90
C CYS A 164 6.57 0.51 4.31
N LEU A 165 6.05 1.48 3.57
CA LEU A 165 4.80 2.17 3.87
C LEU A 165 3.73 1.80 2.85
N ALA A 166 2.65 1.19 3.33
CA ALA A 166 1.46 0.90 2.54
C ALA A 166 0.28 1.72 3.05
N THR A 167 -0.23 2.63 2.22
CA THR A 167 -1.33 3.54 2.57
C THR A 167 -2.43 3.52 1.50
N LEU A 168 -3.67 3.71 1.94
CA LEU A 168 -4.83 3.99 1.12
C LEU A 168 -5.69 5.04 1.85
N ARG A 169 -6.52 5.79 1.13
CA ARG A 169 -7.49 6.69 1.76
C ARG A 169 -8.46 5.90 2.64
N ASP A 170 -9.05 6.55 3.64
CA ASP A 170 -10.11 5.93 4.43
C ASP A 170 -11.43 5.89 3.63
N ILE A 171 -11.56 4.86 2.80
CA ILE A 171 -12.79 4.57 2.04
C ILE A 171 -13.18 3.13 2.39
N PRO A 172 -14.46 2.85 2.75
CA PRO A 172 -14.89 1.52 3.16
C PRO A 172 -14.45 0.40 2.22
N MET A 173 -14.53 0.64 0.92
CA MET A 173 -14.11 -0.30 -0.11
C MET A 173 -12.61 -0.69 -0.03
N PHE A 174 -11.73 0.22 0.38
CA PHE A 174 -10.31 -0.09 0.53
C PHE A 174 -10.01 -1.01 1.72
N ARG A 175 -10.95 -1.16 2.65
CA ARG A 175 -10.84 -2.13 3.75
C ARG A 175 -11.04 -3.57 3.29
N THR A 176 -11.42 -3.76 2.03
CA THR A 176 -11.82 -5.07 1.49
C THR A 176 -10.80 -5.64 0.51
N THR A 177 -9.72 -4.91 0.20
CA THR A 177 -8.76 -5.28 -0.85
C THR A 177 -7.43 -5.76 -0.27
N TYR A 178 -6.74 -6.61 -1.03
CA TYR A 178 -5.35 -6.97 -0.79
C TYR A 178 -4.44 -6.19 -1.74
N PRO A 179 -3.74 -5.15 -1.26
CA PRO A 179 -2.78 -4.41 -2.06
C PRO A 179 -1.52 -5.25 -2.32
N ASN A 180 -1.17 -5.45 -3.59
CA ASN A 180 -0.01 -6.28 -3.98
C ASN A 180 1.30 -5.88 -3.29
N LYS A 181 1.51 -4.57 -3.10
CA LYS A 181 2.73 -4.02 -2.47
C LYS A 181 3.01 -4.57 -1.07
N VAL A 182 1.95 -4.93 -0.32
CA VAL A 182 2.10 -5.48 1.04
C VAL A 182 2.78 -6.84 0.97
N PHE A 183 2.43 -7.69 0.01
CA PHE A 183 3.09 -8.98 -0.18
C PHE A 183 4.55 -8.81 -0.61
N ASP A 184 4.85 -7.85 -1.50
CA ASP A 184 6.23 -7.54 -1.88
C ASP A 184 7.07 -7.14 -0.65
N TYR A 185 6.50 -6.38 0.29
CA TYR A 185 7.19 -5.95 1.51
C TYR A 185 7.43 -7.12 2.48
N LEU A 186 6.43 -8.01 2.62
CA LEU A 186 6.57 -9.25 3.40
C LEU A 186 7.66 -10.15 2.81
N ALA A 187 7.68 -10.35 1.49
CA ALA A 187 8.73 -11.16 0.85
C ALA A 187 10.12 -10.53 0.93
N ALA A 188 10.22 -9.20 0.94
CA ALA A 188 11.48 -8.49 1.11
C ALA A 188 12.01 -8.48 2.56
N GLY A 189 11.25 -9.05 3.50
CA GLY A 189 11.58 -9.05 4.92
C GLY A 189 11.68 -7.63 5.48
N ARG A 190 10.72 -6.77 5.16
CA ARG A 190 10.72 -5.36 5.59
C ARG A 190 9.51 -5.04 6.45
N PRO A 191 9.72 -4.39 7.61
CA PRO A 191 8.63 -4.04 8.49
C PRO A 191 7.69 -3.06 7.80
N ILE A 192 6.39 -3.31 7.96
CA ILE A 192 5.35 -2.56 7.25
C ILE A 192 4.74 -1.53 8.19
N ILE A 193 4.78 -0.26 7.81
CA ILE A 193 3.89 0.75 8.38
C ILE A 193 2.62 0.72 7.53
N LEU A 194 1.52 0.25 8.12
CA LEU A 194 0.27 0.00 7.40
C LEU A 194 -0.76 1.07 7.72
N GLY A 195 -0.93 2.02 6.79
CA GLY A 195 -2.02 3.00 6.77
C GLY A 195 -3.23 2.50 5.98
N ILE A 196 -3.61 1.23 6.17
CA ILE A 196 -4.74 0.57 5.50
C ILE A 196 -5.42 -0.31 6.55
N ASP A 197 -6.72 -0.09 6.75
CA ASP A 197 -7.52 -0.91 7.66
C ASP A 197 -8.18 -2.09 6.94
N GLY A 198 -8.83 -2.98 7.69
CA GLY A 198 -9.60 -4.11 7.14
C GLY A 198 -8.77 -5.34 6.82
N VAL A 199 -9.15 -6.08 5.77
CA VAL A 199 -8.68 -7.46 5.56
C VAL A 199 -7.15 -7.59 5.45
N ILE A 200 -6.46 -6.59 4.90
CA ILE A 200 -5.00 -6.63 4.79
C ILE A 200 -4.30 -6.39 6.13
N ARG A 201 -4.93 -5.64 7.04
CA ARG A 201 -4.42 -5.41 8.39
C ARG A 201 -4.34 -6.71 9.17
N GLU A 202 -5.36 -7.55 9.06
CA GLU A 202 -5.39 -8.88 9.70
C GLU A 202 -4.19 -9.74 9.27
N VAL A 203 -3.82 -9.68 7.97
CA VAL A 203 -2.64 -10.40 7.44
C VAL A 203 -1.34 -9.88 8.06
N VAL A 204 -1.15 -8.57 8.11
CA VAL A 204 0.07 -7.95 8.65
C VAL A 204 0.19 -8.19 10.16
N GLU A 205 -0.92 -8.05 10.91
CA GLU A 205 -0.95 -8.27 12.35
C GLU A 205 -0.73 -9.75 12.70
N ALA A 206 -1.36 -10.69 11.97
CA ALA A 206 -1.15 -12.12 12.19
C ALA A 206 0.29 -12.57 11.91
N ALA A 207 0.98 -11.92 10.97
CA ALA A 207 2.39 -12.16 10.68
C ALA A 207 3.33 -11.47 11.69
N GLY A 208 2.84 -10.55 12.52
CA GLY A 208 3.68 -9.71 13.36
C GLY A 208 4.59 -8.77 12.56
N ALA A 209 4.23 -8.50 11.30
CA ALA A 209 5.15 -7.97 10.29
C ALA A 209 5.14 -6.44 10.15
N GLY A 210 4.49 -5.74 11.08
CA GLY A 210 4.32 -4.30 10.94
C GLY A 210 3.56 -3.62 12.06
N VAL A 211 3.34 -2.32 11.86
CA VAL A 211 2.63 -1.42 12.75
C VAL A 211 1.45 -0.82 12.00
N PHE A 212 0.25 -0.98 12.55
CA PHE A 212 -0.94 -0.31 12.03
C PHE A 212 -0.97 1.16 12.44
N VAL A 213 -1.31 2.01 11.46
CA VAL A 213 -1.57 3.44 11.63
C VAL A 213 -2.95 3.72 11.05
N PRO A 214 -3.85 4.44 11.74
CA PRO A 214 -5.13 4.82 11.17
C PRO A 214 -4.93 5.58 9.83
N PRO A 215 -5.66 5.24 8.75
CA PRO A 215 -5.54 5.95 7.48
C PRO A 215 -5.78 7.47 7.65
N GLY A 216 -4.94 8.29 7.02
CA GLY A 216 -5.00 9.75 7.16
C GLY A 216 -4.30 10.35 8.38
N ASP A 217 -3.88 9.53 9.37
CA ASP A 217 -3.26 10.01 10.61
C ASP A 217 -1.75 10.20 10.46
N ASP A 218 -1.36 11.41 10.05
CA ASP A 218 0.05 11.78 9.88
C ASP A 218 0.83 11.90 11.20
N VAL A 219 0.15 12.07 12.35
CA VAL A 219 0.79 12.08 13.66
C VAL A 219 1.25 10.67 14.02
N ARG A 220 0.33 9.71 13.99
CA ARG A 220 0.63 8.30 14.26
C ARG A 220 1.61 7.71 13.27
N LEU A 221 1.56 8.15 12.00
CA LEU A 221 2.57 7.77 11.01
C LEU A 221 3.97 8.25 11.42
N ALA A 222 4.12 9.52 11.81
CA ALA A 222 5.40 10.06 12.25
C ALA A 222 5.93 9.36 13.52
N GLU A 223 5.06 9.09 14.49
CA GLU A 223 5.39 8.33 15.71
C GLU A 223 5.85 6.90 15.40
N ALA A 224 5.16 6.19 14.50
CA ALA A 224 5.53 4.84 14.08
C ALA A 224 6.90 4.81 13.40
N VAL A 225 7.20 5.79 12.55
CA VAL A 225 8.52 5.93 11.92
C VAL A 225 9.62 6.15 12.96
N LEU A 226 9.41 7.05 13.92
CA LEU A 226 10.40 7.29 14.98
C LEU A 226 10.58 6.06 15.88
N ALA A 227 9.51 5.32 16.18
CA ALA A 227 9.58 4.11 16.99
C ALA A 227 10.41 3.00 16.31
N LEU A 228 10.21 2.78 15.00
CA LEU A 228 11.00 1.81 14.23
C LEU A 228 12.45 2.26 14.06
N GLN A 229 12.68 3.56 13.87
CA GLN A 229 14.02 4.14 13.76
C GLN A 229 14.82 4.02 15.07
N ALA A 230 14.17 4.18 16.22
CA ALA A 230 14.81 4.10 17.53
C ALA A 230 15.18 2.66 17.94
N ASP A 231 14.44 1.65 17.47
CA ASP A 231 14.68 0.23 17.77
C ASP A 231 14.84 -0.60 16.48
N THR A 232 16.03 -0.47 15.88
CA THR A 232 16.37 -1.19 14.64
C THR A 232 16.35 -2.71 14.80
N ARG A 233 16.54 -3.23 16.02
CA ARG A 233 16.43 -4.68 16.28
C ARG A 233 14.98 -5.13 16.16
N LYS A 234 14.05 -4.42 16.81
CA LYS A 234 12.62 -4.69 16.70
C LYS A 234 12.13 -4.50 15.26
N SER A 235 12.61 -3.46 14.58
CA SER A 235 12.33 -3.22 13.16
C SER A 235 12.72 -4.42 12.29
N ARG A 236 13.94 -4.95 12.49
CA ARG A 236 14.43 -6.15 11.77
C ARG A 236 13.76 -7.46 12.17
N ALA A 237 13.17 -7.55 13.36
CA ALA A 237 12.44 -8.75 13.78
C ALA A 237 10.99 -8.76 13.26
N MET A 238 10.45 -7.59 12.93
CA MET A 238 9.15 -7.45 12.24
C MET A 238 9.28 -7.67 10.74
N GLY A 239 10.39 -7.28 10.13
CA GLY A 239 10.72 -7.64 8.75
C GLY A 239 11.05 -9.12 8.66
#